data_AF-A0A448MQR8-F1
#
_entry.id   AF-A0A448MQR8-F1
#
_cell.length_a   1.000
_cell.length_b   1.000
_cell.length_c   1.000
_cell.angle_alpha   90.00
_cell.angle_beta   90.00
_cell.angle_gamma   90.00
#
_symmetry.space_group_name_H-M   'P 1'
#
loop_
_entity.id
_entity.type
_entity.pdbx_description
1 polymer ?
#
loop_
_entity_poly.entity_id
_entity_poly.type
_entity_poly.pdbx_seq_one_letter_code
_entity_poly.pdbx_strand_id
1 'polypeptide(L)'
;MSFTVIIPARFASSRLPGKPLAEIAGKPMIQHVFEKAKQSGANRVIVATDNEKVAAVAQGFGAEVCMTSEQHNSGTERLAEVVAKLAMPDDEIIVNIQGDEPLIPPVIVRQVAEI
;
A
#
# COMPACT_ATOMS: atom_id res chain seq x y z
N MET A 1 3.74 -18.52 7.26
CA MET A 1 4.85 -17.66 6.85
C MET A 1 4.48 -16.23 7.19
N SER A 2 5.41 -15.44 7.74
CA SER A 2 5.19 -14.02 8.06
C SER A 2 5.58 -13.18 6.85
N PHE A 3 4.77 -12.19 6.48
CA PHE A 3 5.08 -11.26 5.39
C PHE A 3 4.45 -9.89 5.66
N THR A 4 5.05 -8.87 5.05
CA THR A 4 4.58 -7.49 5.10
C THR A 4 4.03 -7.08 3.76
N VAL A 5 2.90 -6.36 3.76
CA VAL A 5 2.34 -5.75 2.56
C VAL A 5 2.72 -4.27 2.52
N ILE A 6 3.18 -3.80 1.37
CA ILE A 6 3.37 -2.38 1.08
C ILE A 6 2.43 -2.00 -0.06
N ILE A 7 1.62 -0.96 0.17
CA ILE A 7 0.62 -0.44 -0.77
C ILE A 7 1.08 0.94 -1.29
N PRO A 8 1.71 1.03 -2.46
CA PRO A 8 2.03 2.33 -3.08
C PRO A 8 0.75 3.08 -3.48
N ALA A 9 0.61 4.31 -2.98
CA ALA A 9 -0.56 5.16 -3.13
C ALA A 9 -0.17 6.57 -3.61
N ARG A 10 0.34 6.68 -4.84
CA ARG A 10 0.66 7.99 -5.44
C ARG A 10 -0.60 8.83 -5.65
N PHE A 11 -0.53 10.10 -5.29
CA PHE A 11 -1.66 11.01 -5.51
C PHE A 11 -1.79 11.46 -6.97
N ALA A 12 -0.66 11.71 -7.61
CA ALA A 12 -0.60 12.15 -9.00
C ALA A 12 -1.00 11.01 -9.97
N SER A 13 -1.98 11.28 -10.81
CA SER A 13 -2.47 10.36 -11.83
C SER A 13 -3.12 11.16 -12.96
N SER A 14 -2.68 10.92 -14.20
CA SER A 14 -3.16 11.63 -15.38
C SER A 14 -4.58 11.24 -15.79
N ARG A 15 -4.95 9.96 -15.60
CA ARG A 15 -6.27 9.42 -16.01
C ARG A 15 -7.34 9.58 -14.95
N LEU A 16 -6.95 9.57 -13.68
CA LEU A 16 -7.86 9.72 -12.54
C LEU A 16 -7.14 10.47 -11.42
N PRO A 17 -7.21 11.80 -11.37
CA PRO A 17 -6.56 12.61 -10.33
C PRO A 17 -7.06 12.24 -8.93
N GLY A 18 -6.15 12.14 -7.95
CA GLY A 18 -6.52 11.78 -6.58
C GLY A 18 -7.07 10.36 -6.43
N LYS A 19 -6.73 9.46 -7.36
CA LYS A 19 -7.21 8.07 -7.40
C LYS A 19 -7.26 7.34 -6.05
N PRO A 20 -6.24 7.39 -5.17
CA PRO A 20 -6.31 6.71 -3.87
C PRO A 20 -7.49 7.16 -2.99
N LEU A 21 -7.93 8.42 -3.14
CA LEU A 21 -9.03 9.02 -2.38
C LEU A 21 -10.37 8.94 -3.11
N ALA A 22 -10.42 8.35 -4.31
CA ALA A 22 -11.67 8.18 -5.03
C ALA A 22 -12.63 7.33 -4.19
N GLU A 23 -13.86 7.82 -3.99
CA GLU A 23 -14.84 7.15 -3.17
C GLU A 23 -15.44 5.94 -3.91
N ILE A 24 -15.49 4.81 -3.23
CA ILE A 24 -16.11 3.58 -3.69
C ILE A 24 -16.99 3.09 -2.53
N ALA A 25 -18.31 3.18 -2.70
CA ALA A 25 -19.29 2.73 -1.70
C ALA A 25 -19.02 3.27 -0.27
N GLY A 26 -18.75 4.58 -0.14
CA GLY A 26 -18.55 5.24 1.15
C GLY A 26 -17.15 5.10 1.77
N LYS A 27 -16.19 4.47 1.08
CA LYS A 27 -14.78 4.39 1.51
C LYS A 27 -13.85 4.82 0.38
N PRO A 28 -12.71 5.48 0.68
CA PRO A 28 -11.71 5.77 -0.34
C PRO A 28 -11.10 4.47 -0.90
N MET A 29 -10.73 4.48 -2.18
CA MET A 29 -10.14 3.33 -2.89
C MET A 29 -9.01 2.67 -2.10
N ILE A 30 -8.12 3.47 -1.52
CA ILE A 30 -6.97 2.97 -0.74
C ILE A 30 -7.39 2.18 0.51
N GLN A 31 -8.53 2.52 1.12
CA GLN A 31 -9.05 1.79 2.27
C GLN A 31 -9.50 0.37 1.87
N HIS A 32 -10.11 0.21 0.70
CA HIS A 32 -10.50 -1.12 0.21
C HIS A 32 -9.27 -2.01 0.02
N VAL A 33 -8.20 -1.49 -0.60
CA VAL A 33 -6.96 -2.24 -0.80
C VAL A 33 -6.31 -2.61 0.54
N PHE A 34 -6.27 -1.67 1.50
CA PHE A 34 -5.78 -1.93 2.85
C PHE A 34 -6.57 -3.03 3.57
N GLU A 35 -7.90 -3.01 3.48
CA GLU A 35 -8.75 -4.05 4.07
C GLU A 35 -8.50 -5.42 3.43
N LYS A 36 -8.31 -5.48 2.09
CA LYS A 36 -7.94 -6.72 1.39
C LYS A 36 -6.54 -7.23 1.78
N ALA A 37 -5.57 -6.34 1.91
CA ALA A 37 -4.24 -6.67 2.41
C ALA A 37 -4.29 -7.28 3.80
N LYS A 38 -5.08 -6.71 4.72
CA LYS A 38 -5.27 -7.30 6.06
C LYS A 38 -5.93 -8.68 6.01
N GLN A 39 -6.91 -8.87 5.13
CA GLN A 39 -7.59 -10.16 4.94
C GLN A 39 -6.66 -11.27 4.39
N SER A 40 -5.52 -10.92 3.80
CA SER A 40 -4.55 -11.90 3.29
C SER A 40 -3.76 -12.62 4.40
N GLY A 41 -3.86 -12.14 5.64
CA GLY A 41 -3.07 -12.64 6.77
C GLY A 41 -1.67 -12.03 6.85
N ALA A 42 -1.43 -10.88 6.20
CA ALA A 42 -0.20 -10.11 6.36
C ALA A 42 -0.01 -9.68 7.83
N ASN A 43 1.21 -9.78 8.34
CA ASN A 43 1.55 -9.39 9.72
C ASN A 43 1.54 -7.87 9.89
N ARG A 44 1.90 -7.15 8.82
CA ARG A 44 1.98 -5.69 8.77
C ARG A 44 1.51 -5.22 7.40
N VAL A 45 0.81 -4.09 7.36
CA VAL A 45 0.33 -3.47 6.13
C VAL A 45 0.64 -1.98 6.19
N ILE A 46 1.44 -1.51 5.24
CA ILE A 46 1.94 -0.14 5.17
C ILE A 46 1.42 0.53 3.90
N VAL A 47 0.82 1.71 4.03
CA VAL A 47 0.51 2.58 2.89
C VAL A 47 1.71 3.50 2.62
N ALA A 48 2.27 3.43 1.41
CA ALA A 48 3.39 4.26 0.99
C ALA A 48 2.89 5.38 0.06
N THR A 49 2.92 6.63 0.53
CA THR A 49 2.38 7.77 -0.22
C THR A 49 3.34 8.95 -0.24
N ASP A 50 3.23 9.80 -1.26
CA ASP A 50 3.91 11.09 -1.39
C ASP A 50 3.03 12.27 -0.95
N ASN A 51 1.82 12.00 -0.49
CA ASN A 51 0.81 13.02 -0.28
C ASN A 51 0.22 13.00 1.13
N GLU A 52 0.32 14.14 1.81
CA GLU A 52 -0.18 14.34 3.18
C GLU A 52 -1.69 14.09 3.33
N LYS A 53 -2.51 14.40 2.31
CA LYS A 53 -3.96 14.13 2.38
C LYS A 53 -4.24 12.63 2.36
N VAL A 54 -3.52 11.88 1.51
CA VAL A 54 -3.61 10.41 1.48
C VAL A 54 -3.14 9.83 2.81
N ALA A 55 -2.04 10.34 3.36
CA ALA A 55 -1.51 9.92 4.65
C ALA A 55 -2.53 10.12 5.79
N ALA A 56 -3.10 11.32 5.89
CA ALA A 56 -4.09 11.64 6.91
C ALA A 56 -5.34 10.76 6.81
N VAL A 57 -5.85 10.54 5.60
CA VAL A 57 -7.00 9.63 5.38
C VAL A 57 -6.65 8.20 5.76
N ALA A 58 -5.46 7.72 5.38
CA ALA A 58 -5.00 6.38 5.70
C ALA A 58 -4.83 6.13 7.19
N GLN A 59 -4.21 7.07 7.90
CA GLN A 59 -4.12 7.05 9.36
C GLN A 59 -5.51 7.08 10.01
N GLY A 60 -6.47 7.81 9.42
CA GLY A 60 -7.85 7.89 9.90
C GLY A 60 -8.60 6.56 9.93
N PHE A 61 -8.26 5.62 9.04
CA PHE A 61 -8.79 4.24 9.07
C PHE A 61 -7.82 3.23 9.72
N GLY A 62 -6.78 3.70 10.39
CA GLY A 62 -5.85 2.89 11.18
C GLY A 62 -4.76 2.20 10.37
N ALA A 63 -4.43 2.69 9.17
CA ALA A 63 -3.27 2.22 8.44
C ALA A 63 -1.97 2.81 8.99
N GLU A 64 -0.93 1.98 9.00
CA GLU A 64 0.43 2.47 9.08
C GLU A 64 0.79 3.17 7.77
N VAL A 65 1.45 4.33 7.86
CA VAL A 65 1.81 5.13 6.69
C VAL A 65 3.31 5.41 6.69
N CYS A 66 3.93 5.21 5.54
CA CYS A 66 5.28 5.68 5.26
C CYS A 66 5.23 6.78 4.19
N MET A 67 5.64 7.99 4.56
CA MET A 67 5.84 9.06 3.59
C MET A 67 7.04 8.73 2.70
N THR A 68 6.89 8.92 1.40
CA THR A 68 7.85 8.55 0.36
C THR A 68 8.02 9.70 -0.64
N SER A 69 9.14 9.71 -1.36
CA SER A 69 9.43 10.76 -2.34
C SER A 69 8.39 10.81 -3.47
N GLU A 70 8.09 12.02 -3.94
CA GLU A 70 7.30 12.26 -5.15
C GLU A 70 8.10 11.98 -6.45
N GLN A 71 9.43 11.83 -6.35
CA GLN A 71 10.34 11.71 -7.49
C GLN A 71 10.50 10.26 -8.00
N HIS A 72 9.83 9.29 -7.38
CA HIS A 72 9.92 7.89 -7.78
C HIS A 72 9.19 7.63 -9.09
N ASN A 73 9.86 6.96 -10.01
CA ASN A 73 9.35 6.63 -11.34
C ASN A 73 8.61 5.28 -11.37
N SER A 74 8.78 4.46 -10.34
CA SER A 74 8.14 3.15 -10.24
C SER A 74 7.65 2.83 -8.82
N GLY A 75 6.74 1.86 -8.71
CA GLY A 75 6.33 1.32 -7.41
C GLY A 75 7.49 0.65 -6.66
N THR A 76 8.41 0.00 -7.37
CA THR A 76 9.56 -0.70 -6.78
C THR A 76 10.54 0.26 -6.11
N GLU A 77 10.84 1.41 -6.72
CA GLU A 77 11.69 2.45 -6.08
C GLU A 77 11.08 2.95 -4.77
N ARG A 78 9.75 3.15 -4.78
CA ARG A 78 9.00 3.54 -3.58
C ARG A 78 9.09 2.48 -2.49
N LEU A 79 9.01 1.20 -2.85
CA LEU A 79 9.18 0.09 -1.90
C LEU A 79 10.59 0.10 -1.28
N ALA A 80 11.63 0.29 -2.10
CA ALA A 80 13.00 0.35 -1.61
C ALA A 80 13.20 1.47 -0.58
N GLU A 81 12.58 2.65 -0.79
CA GLU A 81 12.60 3.72 0.20
C GLU A 81 11.90 3.32 1.52
N VAL A 82 10.74 2.66 1.44
CA VAL A 82 10.01 2.20 2.64
C VAL A 82 10.86 1.20 3.44
N VAL A 83 11.46 0.22 2.75
CA VAL A 83 12.35 -0.79 3.35
C VAL A 83 13.51 -0.11 4.08
N ALA A 84 14.18 0.84 3.43
CA ALA A 84 15.29 1.56 4.00
C ALA A 84 14.87 2.42 5.21
N LYS A 85 13.76 3.16 5.11
CA LYS A 85 13.26 4.04 6.18
C LYS A 85 12.84 3.28 7.42
N LEU A 86 12.24 2.11 7.25
CA LEU A 86 11.73 1.28 8.33
C LEU A 86 12.76 0.26 8.83
N ALA A 87 13.98 0.27 8.27
CA ALA A 87 15.06 -0.66 8.59
C ALA A 87 14.59 -2.12 8.58
N MET A 88 13.83 -2.50 7.54
CA MET A 88 13.29 -3.85 7.42
C MET A 88 14.43 -4.85 7.16
N PRO A 89 14.41 -6.04 7.77
CA PRO A 89 15.42 -7.08 7.55
C PRO A 89 15.48 -7.54 6.08
N ASP A 90 16.67 -7.93 5.63
CA ASP A 90 16.90 -8.41 4.26
C ASP A 90 16.13 -9.70 3.93
N ASP A 91 15.77 -10.50 4.93
CA ASP A 91 15.00 -11.74 4.81
C ASP A 91 13.48 -11.53 4.97
N GLU A 92 13.02 -10.28 5.13
CA GLU A 92 11.59 -9.99 5.24
C GLU A 92 10.88 -10.13 3.87
N ILE A 93 9.85 -10.97 3.83
CA ILE A 93 9.03 -11.14 2.63
C ILE A 93 8.10 -9.93 2.48
N ILE A 94 8.25 -9.23 1.36
CA ILE A 94 7.45 -8.05 1.03
C ILE A 94 6.56 -8.35 -0.17
N VAL A 95 5.25 -8.14 0.02
CA VAL A 95 4.27 -8.21 -1.05
C VAL A 95 3.84 -6.81 -1.45
N ASN A 96 4.07 -6.46 -2.71
CA ASN A 96 3.63 -5.22 -3.31
C ASN A 96 2.18 -5.36 -3.82
N ILE A 97 1.24 -4.61 -3.25
CA ILE A 97 -0.14 -4.55 -3.75
C ILE A 97 -0.40 -3.15 -4.29
N GLN A 98 -0.79 -3.02 -5.56
CA GLN A 98 -1.08 -1.71 -6.12
C GLN A 98 -2.28 -1.06 -5.41
N GLY A 99 -2.14 0.21 -5.03
CA GLY A 99 -3.17 0.98 -4.31
C GLY A 99 -4.44 1.26 -5.11
N ASP A 100 -4.51 0.76 -6.35
CA ASP A 100 -5.66 0.87 -7.24
C ASP A 100 -6.33 -0.45 -7.61
N GLU A 101 -6.06 -1.52 -6.86
CA GLU A 101 -6.73 -2.82 -6.98
C GLU A 101 -7.70 -3.08 -5.80
N PRO A 102 -8.79 -2.29 -5.63
CA PRO A 102 -9.68 -2.38 -4.47
C PRO A 102 -10.40 -3.74 -4.34
N LEU A 103 -10.40 -4.54 -5.41
CA LEU A 103 -11.04 -5.86 -5.48
C LEU A 103 -10.04 -7.02 -5.48
N ILE A 104 -8.76 -6.76 -5.16
CA ILE A 104 -7.73 -7.81 -5.13
C ILE A 104 -8.16 -8.98 -4.22
N PRO A 105 -8.18 -10.23 -4.72
CA PRO A 105 -8.49 -11.38 -3.88
C PRO A 105 -7.41 -11.58 -2.80
N PRO A 106 -7.75 -11.63 -1.51
CA PRO A 106 -6.74 -11.82 -0.46
C PRO A 106 -5.94 -13.13 -0.60
N VAL A 107 -6.55 -14.15 -1.21
CA VAL A 107 -5.90 -15.45 -1.47
C VAL A 107 -4.69 -15.34 -2.39
N ILE A 108 -4.72 -14.45 -3.40
CA ILE A 108 -3.60 -14.32 -4.34
C ILE A 108 -2.42 -13.57 -3.72
N VAL A 109 -2.70 -12.64 -2.80
CA VAL A 109 -1.69 -11.94 -1.98
C VAL A 109 -0.96 -12.94 -1.10
N ARG A 110 -1.70 -13.84 -0.46
CA ARG A 110 -1.10 -14.89 0.36
C ARG A 110 -0.29 -15.87 -0.48
N GLN A 111 -0.84 -16.29 -1.63
CA GLN A 111 -0.20 -17.24 -2.53
C GLN A 111 1.18 -16.77 -2.98
N VAL A 112 1.34 -15.51 -3.38
CA VAL A 112 2.65 -14.99 -3.82
C VAL A 112 3.68 -14.91 -2.68
N ALA A 113 3.23 -14.80 -1.43
CA ALA A 113 4.10 -14.80 -0.25
C ALA A 113 4.60 -16.21 0.13
N GLU A 114 4.01 -17.27 -0.42
CA GLU A 114 4.31 -18.68 -0.08
C GLU A 114 5.18 -19.39 -1.13
N ILE A 115 5.62 -18.69 -2.18
CA ILE A 115 6.41 -19.23 -3.30
C ILE A 115 7.88 -19.42 -2.89
#